data_AF-A0AAP8Z148-F1
#
_entry.id   AF-A0AAP8Z148-F1
#
_cell.length_a   1.000
_cell.length_b   1.000
_cell.length_c   1.000
_cell.angle_alpha   90.00
_cell.angle_beta   90.00
_cell.angle_gamma   90.00
#
_symmetry.space_group_name_H-M   'P 1'
#
loop_
_entity.id
_entity.type
_entity.pdbx_description
1 polymer ?
#
loop_
_entity_poly.entity_id
_entity_poly.type
_entity_poly.pdbx_seq_one_letter_code
_entity_poly.pdbx_strand_id
1 'polypeptide(L)'
;MTGMIGARAAPPKHKSVEWYTPAWIFDRLGLQFDLDPSSPHDYVTAVPAKTKYTIFDDGLSKQWTGRVWMNPPYGPDTGFWMRRLIAHGDGIALVFSRTDAEWFQEAMASASATLLIKGRIAFVPGH
;
A
#
# COMPACT_ATOMS: atom_id res chain seq x y z
N MET A 1 36.46 -13.12 -24.52
CA MET A 1 35.70 -11.91 -24.90
C MET A 1 34.31 -12.07 -24.33
N THR A 2 34.05 -11.71 -23.07
CA THR A 2 33.85 -10.35 -22.50
C THR A 2 32.55 -9.69 -22.98
N GLY A 3 31.61 -9.47 -22.04
CA GLY A 3 30.45 -8.57 -22.14
C GLY A 3 29.23 -9.15 -22.88
N MET A 4 27.99 -8.98 -22.46
CA MET A 4 27.41 -7.86 -21.71
C MET A 4 26.32 -8.34 -20.76
N ILE A 5 26.49 -7.90 -19.52
CA ILE A 5 25.52 -7.86 -18.45
C ILE A 5 24.51 -6.80 -18.88
N GLY A 6 23.30 -7.21 -19.27
CA GLY A 6 22.23 -6.29 -19.65
C GLY A 6 21.94 -5.34 -18.50
N ALA A 7 22.16 -4.05 -18.75
CA ALA A 7 22.01 -2.97 -17.78
C ALA A 7 20.63 -3.05 -17.08
N ARG A 8 20.64 -2.90 -15.75
CA ARG A 8 19.43 -2.58 -14.98
C ARG A 8 18.80 -1.34 -15.64
N ALA A 9 17.56 -1.49 -16.11
CA ALA A 9 16.77 -0.37 -16.58
C ALA A 9 16.76 0.71 -15.49
N ALA A 10 17.01 1.96 -15.88
CA ALA A 10 16.86 3.08 -14.96
C ALA A 10 15.43 3.07 -14.40
N PRO A 11 15.24 3.38 -13.09
CA PRO A 11 13.91 3.42 -12.52
C PRO A 11 13.05 4.41 -13.33
N PRO A 12 11.78 4.07 -13.59
CA PRO A 12 10.91 4.93 -14.38
C PRO A 12 10.88 6.32 -13.75
N LYS A 13 11.08 7.35 -14.59
CA LYS A 13 11.03 8.78 -14.24
C LYS A 13 9.60 9.28 -13.96
N HIS A 14 8.70 8.40 -13.55
CA HIS A 14 7.42 8.82 -13.01
C HIS A 14 7.68 9.20 -11.56
N LYS A 15 7.47 10.47 -11.21
CA LYS A 15 7.18 10.82 -9.82
C LYS A 15 5.97 9.96 -9.45
N SER A 16 6.19 8.88 -8.70
CA SER A 16 5.06 8.22 -8.06
C SER A 16 4.45 9.32 -7.20
N VAL A 17 3.15 9.58 -7.38
CA VAL A 17 2.47 10.44 -6.42
C VAL A 17 2.36 9.56 -5.18
N GLU A 18 3.33 9.68 -4.27
CA GLU A 18 3.25 8.99 -2.98
C GLU A 18 2.06 9.57 -2.20
N TRP A 19 1.13 8.70 -1.83
CA TRP A 19 -0.11 9.10 -1.17
C TRP A 19 0.05 8.91 0.34
N TYR A 20 0.11 10.01 1.09
CA TYR A 20 0.16 9.96 2.56
C TYR A 20 -1.25 9.86 3.13
N THR A 21 -1.50 8.79 3.88
CA THR A 21 -2.77 8.61 4.60
C THR A 21 -2.90 9.67 5.70
N PRO A 22 -3.99 10.48 5.73
CA PRO A 22 -4.21 11.47 6.76
C PRO A 22 -4.31 10.87 8.18
N ALA A 23 -3.74 11.56 9.17
CA ALA A 23 -3.72 11.12 10.57
C ALA A 23 -5.11 10.80 11.15
N TRP A 24 -6.14 11.58 10.75
CA TRP A 24 -7.49 11.39 11.26
C TRP A 24 -8.06 9.99 10.99
N ILE A 25 -7.58 9.29 9.95
CA ILE A 25 -7.99 7.91 9.69
C ILE A 25 -7.54 7.01 10.84
N PHE A 26 -6.30 7.16 11.29
CA PHE A 26 -5.74 6.37 12.38
C PHE A 26 -6.33 6.76 13.73
N ASP A 27 -6.60 8.05 13.96
CA ASP A 27 -7.31 8.52 15.16
C ASP A 27 -8.70 7.89 15.29
N ARG A 28 -9.40 7.68 14.15
CA ARG A 28 -10.73 7.05 14.13
C ARG A 28 -10.70 5.53 14.20
N LEU A 29 -9.67 4.90 13.63
CA LEU A 29 -9.48 3.46 13.76
C LEU A 29 -9.09 3.08 15.20
N GLY A 30 -8.25 3.89 15.85
CA GLY A 30 -7.75 3.60 17.20
C GLY A 30 -6.90 2.32 17.26
N LEU A 31 -6.26 1.96 16.14
CA LEU A 31 -5.48 0.73 15.99
C LEU A 31 -3.98 1.03 15.84
N GLN A 32 -3.17 0.07 16.26
CA GLN A 32 -1.75 -0.02 15.94
C GLN A 32 -1.54 -1.14 14.91
N PHE A 33 -0.50 -1.00 14.10
CA PHE A 33 -0.13 -1.97 13.07
C PHE A 33 1.27 -2.51 13.31
N ASP A 34 1.52 -3.74 12.90
CA ASP A 34 2.86 -4.31 12.92
C ASP A 34 3.65 -3.92 11.67
N LEU A 35 2.97 -3.79 10.54
CA LEU A 35 3.59 -3.52 9.24
C LEU A 35 2.80 -2.55 8.36
N ASP A 36 3.53 -1.63 7.73
CA ASP A 36 3.12 -0.89 6.53
C ASP A 36 4.07 -1.26 5.38
N PRO A 37 3.66 -2.12 4.44
CA PRO A 37 4.54 -2.67 3.42
C PRO A 37 4.71 -1.74 2.20
N SER A 38 3.97 -0.62 2.16
CA SER A 38 3.97 0.31 1.03
C SER A 38 4.03 1.76 1.52
N SER A 39 4.88 2.01 2.53
CA SER A 39 5.02 3.31 3.15
C SER A 39 5.71 4.29 2.20
N PRO A 40 5.21 5.52 2.09
CA PRO A 40 5.94 6.61 1.45
C PRO A 40 7.35 6.79 2.06
N HIS A 41 8.32 7.20 1.25
CA HIS A 41 9.71 7.34 1.68
C HIS A 41 10.17 8.77 1.93
N ASP A 42 9.50 9.75 1.31
CA ASP A 42 9.99 11.12 1.31
C ASP A 42 9.81 11.85 2.66
N TYR A 43 8.78 11.50 3.43
CA TYR A 43 8.39 12.27 4.62
C TYR A 43 7.84 11.39 5.76
N VAL A 44 7.68 12.01 6.93
CA VAL A 44 7.11 11.35 8.11
C VAL A 44 5.64 10.98 7.85
N THR A 45 5.32 9.71 8.02
CA THR A 45 3.96 9.20 7.81
C THR A 45 3.19 9.10 9.14
N ALA A 46 1.89 9.40 9.11
CA ALA A 46 1.01 9.25 10.27
C ALA A 46 0.66 7.78 10.59
N VAL A 47 1.10 6.83 9.77
CA VAL A 47 0.79 5.40 9.93
C VAL A 47 1.41 4.88 11.23
N PRO A 48 0.63 4.38 12.20
CA PRO A 48 1.14 3.87 13.46
C PRO A 48 1.56 2.40 13.29
N ALA A 49 2.54 2.15 12.43
CA ALA A 49 3.11 0.84 12.14
C ALA A 49 4.53 0.71 12.73
N LYS A 50 4.83 -0.43 13.37
CA LYS A 50 6.17 -0.71 13.94
C LYS A 50 7.25 -0.82 12.87
N THR A 51 6.94 -1.51 11.77
CA THR A 51 7.83 -1.69 10.62
C THR A 51 7.21 -1.03 9.39
N LYS A 52 8.03 -0.34 8.61
CA LYS A 52 7.61 0.34 7.38
C LYS A 52 8.57 -0.03 6.26
N TYR A 53 8.06 -0.58 5.16
CA TYR A 53 8.81 -0.78 3.93
C TYR A 53 8.50 0.32 2.94
N THR A 54 9.53 0.78 2.27
CA THR A 54 9.46 1.83 1.26
C THR A 54 9.63 1.25 -0.14
N ILE A 55 9.59 2.11 -1.16
CA ILE A 55 9.92 1.70 -2.53
C ILE A 55 11.33 1.09 -2.65
N PHE A 56 12.27 1.44 -1.76
CA PHE A 56 13.64 0.92 -1.77
C PHE A 56 13.74 -0.50 -1.20
N ASP A 57 12.74 -0.93 -0.44
CA ASP A 57 12.70 -2.25 0.18
C ASP A 57 12.04 -3.30 -0.70
N ASP A 58 11.27 -2.89 -1.73
CA ASP A 58 10.39 -3.77 -2.49
C ASP A 58 9.45 -4.56 -1.55
N GLY A 59 8.54 -3.83 -0.88
CA GLY A 59 7.69 -4.39 0.17
C GLY A 59 6.80 -5.57 -0.23
N LEU A 60 6.54 -5.78 -1.53
CA LEU A 60 5.83 -6.98 -2.03
C LEU A 60 6.67 -8.25 -1.85
N SER A 61 7.99 -8.17 -2.02
CA SER A 61 8.89 -9.33 -1.90
C SER A 61 9.29 -9.63 -0.46
N LYS A 62 9.04 -8.69 0.46
CA LYS A 62 9.33 -8.86 1.89
C LYS A 62 8.35 -9.79 2.59
N GLN A 63 8.78 -10.29 3.75
CA GLN A 63 7.91 -11.03 4.66
C GLN A 63 6.91 -10.06 5.33
N TRP A 64 5.64 -10.48 5.38
CA TRP A 64 4.57 -9.77 6.08
C TRP A 64 4.24 -10.50 7.38
N THR A 65 4.09 -9.76 8.47
CA THR A 65 3.86 -10.33 9.82
C THR A 65 2.92 -9.44 10.62
N GLY A 66 2.05 -10.04 11.42
CA GLY A 66 1.11 -9.33 12.28
C GLY A 66 0.04 -8.55 11.49
N ARG A 67 -0.51 -7.50 12.08
CA ARG A 67 -1.56 -6.70 11.45
C ARG A 67 -0.98 -5.68 10.47
N VAL A 68 -1.43 -5.73 9.22
CA VAL A 68 -0.96 -4.87 8.13
C VAL A 68 -1.86 -3.65 7.93
N TRP A 69 -1.27 -2.47 7.80
CA TRP A 69 -1.89 -1.32 7.13
C TRP A 69 -1.35 -1.26 5.71
N MET A 70 -2.20 -1.13 4.70
CA MET A 70 -1.75 -1.06 3.30
C MET A 70 -2.45 0.08 2.56
N ASN A 71 -1.67 1.06 2.10
CA ASN A 71 -2.10 2.06 1.12
C ASN A 71 -1.18 1.92 -0.11
N PRO A 72 -1.47 1.00 -1.03
CA PRO A 72 -0.51 0.62 -2.07
C PRO A 72 -0.36 1.73 -3.12
N PRO A 73 0.75 1.74 -3.88
CA PRO A 73 0.83 2.57 -5.08
C PRO A 73 -0.32 2.21 -6.03
N TYR A 74 -1.08 3.23 -6.43
CA TYR A 74 -2.21 3.05 -7.34
C TYR A 74 -1.74 2.92 -8.79
N GLY A 75 -2.17 1.86 -9.46
CA GLY A 75 -1.78 1.59 -10.84
C GLY A 75 -1.92 0.12 -11.22
N PRO A 76 -1.17 -0.33 -12.24
CA PRO A 76 -1.22 -1.70 -12.73
C PRO A 76 -0.97 -2.75 -11.63
N ASP A 77 -0.12 -2.43 -10.65
CA ASP A 77 0.31 -3.39 -9.64
C ASP A 77 -0.62 -3.48 -8.43
N THR A 78 -1.63 -2.61 -8.31
CA THR A 78 -2.55 -2.58 -7.16
C THR A 78 -3.20 -3.94 -6.90
N GLY A 79 -3.50 -4.72 -7.95
CA GLY A 79 -4.04 -6.07 -7.81
C GLY A 79 -3.11 -7.04 -7.10
N PHE A 80 -1.78 -6.94 -7.31
CA PHE A 80 -0.80 -7.79 -6.63
C PHE A 80 -0.75 -7.52 -5.13
N TRP A 81 -0.79 -6.23 -4.74
CA TRP A 81 -0.86 -5.81 -3.35
C TRP A 81 -2.12 -6.33 -2.64
N MET A 82 -3.28 -6.21 -3.30
CA MET A 82 -4.54 -6.69 -2.74
C MET A 82 -4.56 -8.21 -2.56
N ARG A 83 -4.13 -8.97 -3.58
CA ARG A 83 -4.00 -10.43 -3.47
C ARG A 83 -3.00 -10.84 -2.40
N ARG A 84 -1.91 -10.09 -2.22
CA ARG A 84 -0.93 -10.32 -1.16
C ARG A 84 -1.55 -10.13 0.23
N LEU A 85 -2.34 -9.07 0.42
CA LEU A 85 -3.06 -8.84 1.69
C LEU A 85 -4.13 -9.91 1.96
N ILE A 86 -4.87 -10.33 0.93
CA ILE A 86 -5.85 -11.43 1.04
C ILE A 86 -5.17 -12.71 1.50
N ALA A 87 -4.03 -13.07 0.88
CA ALA A 87 -3.25 -14.25 1.26
C ALA A 87 -2.65 -14.13 2.67
N HIS A 88 -2.29 -12.92 3.11
CA HIS A 88 -1.78 -12.64 4.45
C HIS A 88 -2.87 -12.78 5.54
N GLY A 89 -4.10 -12.34 5.25
CA GLY A 89 -5.28 -12.62 6.07
C GLY A 89 -5.50 -11.72 7.30
N ASP A 90 -4.56 -10.84 7.65
CA ASP A 90 -4.72 -9.86 8.76
C ASP A 90 -4.23 -8.46 8.37
N GLY A 91 -5.17 -7.59 7.99
CA GLY A 91 -4.88 -6.18 7.77
C GLY A 91 -6.01 -5.38 7.16
N ILE A 92 -5.74 -4.10 6.94
CA ILE A 92 -6.67 -3.10 6.40
C ILE A 92 -6.02 -2.47 5.17
N ALA A 93 -6.74 -2.45 4.06
CA ALA A 93 -6.36 -1.76 2.84
C ALA A 93 -7.14 -0.47 2.64
N LEU A 94 -6.45 0.60 2.24
CA LEU A 94 -7.06 1.81 1.70
C LEU A 94 -6.83 1.86 0.19
N VAL A 95 -7.90 1.68 -0.59
CA VAL A 95 -7.85 1.65 -2.06
C VAL A 95 -9.01 2.42 -2.67
N PHE A 96 -8.86 2.80 -3.95
CA PHE A 96 -9.97 3.35 -4.71
C PHE A 96 -11.09 2.32 -4.90
N SER A 97 -12.33 2.79 -4.89
CA SER A 97 -13.50 2.01 -5.29
C SER A 97 -13.38 1.68 -6.79
N ARG A 98 -12.90 0.49 -7.09
CA ARG A 98 -12.73 -0.06 -8.45
C ARG A 98 -13.61 -1.29 -8.58
N THR A 99 -14.91 -1.10 -8.38
CA THR A 99 -15.91 -2.19 -8.29
C THR A 99 -15.99 -3.05 -9.55
N ASP A 100 -15.46 -2.59 -10.67
CA ASP A 100 -15.35 -3.32 -11.92
C ASP A 100 -14.09 -4.21 -12.01
N ALA A 101 -13.07 -3.96 -11.18
CA ALA A 101 -11.82 -4.69 -11.21
C ALA A 101 -11.91 -6.03 -10.48
N GLU A 102 -11.30 -7.06 -11.08
CA GLU A 102 -11.25 -8.43 -10.52
C GLU A 102 -10.69 -8.46 -9.09
N TRP A 103 -9.54 -7.82 -8.86
CA TRP A 103 -8.91 -7.76 -7.53
C TRP A 103 -9.80 -7.09 -6.48
N PHE A 104 -10.68 -6.16 -6.90
CA PHE A 104 -11.60 -5.49 -5.98
C PHE A 104 -12.74 -6.43 -5.60
N GLN A 105 -13.26 -7.20 -6.57
CA GLN A 105 -14.27 -8.23 -6.31
C GLN A 105 -13.72 -9.34 -5.41
N GLU A 106 -12.49 -9.81 -5.66
CA GLU A 106 -11.78 -10.75 -4.77
C GLU A 106 -11.65 -10.20 -3.34
N ALA A 107 -11.26 -8.93 -3.21
CA ALA A 107 -11.13 -8.27 -1.91
C ALA A 107 -12.49 -8.14 -1.19
N MET A 108 -13.55 -7.74 -1.89
CA MET A 108 -14.90 -7.64 -1.32
C MET A 108 -15.43 -9.00 -0.86
N ALA A 109 -15.13 -10.07 -1.60
CA ALA A 109 -15.51 -11.43 -1.23
C ALA A 109 -14.72 -11.98 -0.04
N SER A 110 -13.48 -11.53 0.15
CA SER A 110 -12.57 -12.01 1.19
C SER A 110 -12.64 -11.19 2.48
N ALA A 111 -13.01 -9.91 2.40
CA ALA A 111 -12.95 -8.98 3.52
C ALA A 111 -14.03 -9.27 4.59
N SER A 112 -13.64 -9.25 5.86
CA SER A 112 -14.60 -9.37 6.97
C SER A 112 -15.50 -8.13 7.12
N ALA A 113 -15.07 -6.98 6.61
CA ALA A 113 -15.84 -5.74 6.59
C ALA A 113 -15.37 -4.83 5.44
N THR A 114 -16.28 -4.01 4.92
CA THR A 114 -15.96 -2.95 3.95
C THR A 114 -16.52 -1.62 4.45
N LEU A 115 -15.70 -0.58 4.44
CA LEU A 115 -16.10 0.78 4.80
C LEU A 115 -16.02 1.70 3.57
N LEU A 116 -17.16 2.22 3.13
CA LEU A 116 -17.23 3.22 2.06
C LEU A 116 -17.31 4.62 2.68
N ILE A 117 -16.26 5.41 2.52
CA ILE A 117 -16.19 6.77 3.05
C ILE A 117 -16.93 7.71 2.09
N LYS A 118 -17.82 8.56 2.63
CA LYS A 118 -18.49 9.60 1.86
C LYS A 118 -17.48 10.67 1.43
N GLY A 119 -17.33 10.87 0.12
CA GLY A 119 -16.43 11.86 -0.46
C GLY A 119 -15.02 11.32 -0.73
N ARG A 120 -14.15 12.16 -1.28
CA ARG A 120 -12.75 11.80 -1.53
C ARG A 120 -11.92 12.09 -0.29
N ILE A 121 -11.08 11.13 0.11
CA ILE A 121 -10.03 11.39 1.10
C ILE A 121 -9.02 12.33 0.43
N ALA A 122 -8.83 13.50 1.02
CA ALA A 122 -7.74 14.39 0.64
C ALA A 122 -6.45 13.82 1.23
N PHE A 123 -5.64 13.17 0.39
CA PHE A 123 -4.31 12.73 0.79
C PHE A 123 -3.42 13.93 1.07
N VAL A 124 -2.50 13.77 2.01
CA VAL A 124 -1.62 14.85 2.44
C VAL A 124 -0.43 14.91 1.48
N PRO A 125 -0.02 16.09 0.99
CA PRO A 125 1.29 16.26 0.39
C PRO A 125 2.35 15.96 1.45
N GLY A 126 3.36 15.16 1.12
CA GLY A 126 4.51 15.06 2.00
C GLY A 126 5.21 16.43 2.11
N HIS A 127 5.47 16.88 3.34
CA HIS A 127 6.00 18.22 3.67
C HIS A 127 7.45 18.17 4.13
#